data_AF-A0A7S3KE41-F1
#
_entry.id   AF-A0A7S3KE41-F1
#
_cell.length_a   1.000
_cell.length_b   1.000
_cell.length_c   1.000
_cell.angle_alpha   90.00
_cell.angle_beta   90.00
_cell.angle_gamma   90.00
#
_symmetry.space_group_name_H-M   'P 1'
#
loop_
_entity.id
_entity.type
_entity.pdbx_description
1 polymer ?
#
loop_
_entity_poly.entity_id
_entity_poly.type
_entity_poly.pdbx_seq_one_letter_code
_entity_poly.pdbx_strand_id
1 'polypeptide(L)'
;MIASAMVGLSEAMVYSHKAGLEIAPWIELLNGGAAGNFSLERLGPRMLKRDFEPGFYAEHFIKDLGIALDEARKMGLSLPGTSNAHQLYLSLAANDGGRDGTQAILKVHEKLNNVELPAQKTDPKA
;
A
#
# COMPACT_ATOMS: atom_id res chain seq x y z
N MET A 1 12.20 -3.55 -2.13
CA MET A 1 11.69 -3.28 -0.76
C MET A 1 10.17 -3.43 -0.76
N ILE A 2 9.58 -4.10 0.23
CA ILE A 2 8.11 -4.25 0.33
C ILE A 2 7.38 -2.91 0.36
N ALA A 3 8.00 -1.87 0.93
CA ALA A 3 7.45 -0.51 0.98
C ALA A 3 7.10 0.05 -0.41
N SER A 4 7.98 -0.15 -1.40
CA SER A 4 7.73 0.31 -2.77
C SER A 4 6.65 -0.51 -3.48
N ALA A 5 6.56 -1.81 -3.19
CA ALA A 5 5.47 -2.65 -3.69
C ALA A 5 4.10 -2.23 -3.12
N MET A 6 4.05 -1.82 -1.85
CA MET A 6 2.84 -1.26 -1.24
C MET A 6 2.37 0.04 -1.88
N VAL A 7 3.31 0.93 -2.22
CA VAL A 7 3.00 2.15 -2.98
C VAL A 7 2.43 1.78 -4.34
N GLY A 8 3.12 0.93 -5.10
CA GLY A 8 2.66 0.51 -6.43
C GLY A 8 1.29 -0.18 -6.40
N LEU A 9 1.04 -1.05 -5.40
CA LEU A 9 -0.28 -1.67 -5.18
C LEU A 9 -1.37 -0.61 -4.96
N SER A 10 -1.11 0.33 -4.05
CA SER A 10 -2.05 1.38 -3.71
C SER A 10 -2.36 2.30 -4.88
N GLU A 11 -1.34 2.73 -5.63
CA GLU A 11 -1.51 3.52 -6.85
C GLU A 11 -2.32 2.76 -7.89
N ALA A 12 -2.00 1.48 -8.10
CA ALA A 12 -2.66 0.66 -9.08
C ALA A 12 -4.14 0.39 -8.74
N MET A 13 -4.49 0.27 -7.45
CA MET A 13 -5.91 0.15 -7.03
C MET A 13 -6.70 1.44 -7.33
N VAL A 14 -6.14 2.61 -7.02
CA VAL A 14 -6.78 3.90 -7.34
C VAL A 14 -6.92 4.09 -8.84
N TYR A 15 -5.87 3.76 -9.61
CA TYR A 15 -5.89 3.79 -11.07
C TYR A 15 -7.00 2.90 -11.64
N SER A 16 -7.04 1.63 -11.22
CA SER A 16 -8.02 0.65 -11.73
C SER A 16 -9.45 1.09 -11.44
N HIS A 17 -9.70 1.62 -10.25
CA HIS A 17 -11.01 2.18 -9.91
C HIS A 17 -11.39 3.34 -10.83
N LYS A 18 -10.48 4.31 -11.03
CA LYS A 18 -10.72 5.46 -11.94
C LYS A 18 -10.86 5.04 -13.41
N ALA A 19 -10.23 3.95 -13.81
CA ALA A 19 -10.36 3.37 -15.14
C ALA A 19 -11.70 2.63 -15.35
N GLY A 20 -12.56 2.54 -14.32
CA GLY A 20 -13.84 1.82 -14.39
C GLY A 20 -13.70 0.30 -14.34
N LEU A 21 -12.56 -0.20 -13.83
CA LEU A 21 -12.34 -1.64 -13.66
C LEU A 21 -12.92 -2.13 -12.33
N GLU A 22 -13.47 -3.34 -12.35
CA GLU A 22 -13.79 -4.07 -11.13
C GLU A 22 -12.49 -4.54 -10.47
N ILE A 23 -12.24 -4.07 -9.25
CA ILE A 23 -10.93 -4.19 -8.61
C ILE A 23 -10.65 -5.64 -8.16
N ALA A 24 -11.65 -6.36 -7.64
CA ALA A 24 -11.48 -7.75 -7.23
C ALA A 24 -10.95 -8.68 -8.35
N PRO A 25 -11.61 -8.81 -9.52
CA PRO A 25 -11.10 -9.63 -10.61
C PRO A 25 -9.78 -9.09 -11.19
N TRP A 26 -9.55 -7.78 -11.11
CA TRP A 26 -8.27 -7.18 -11.51
C TRP A 26 -7.10 -7.61 -10.61
N ILE A 27 -7.31 -7.70 -9.29
CA ILE A 27 -6.28 -8.22 -8.35
C ILE A 27 -5.97 -9.69 -8.66
N GLU A 28 -6.99 -10.51 -8.90
CA GLU A 28 -6.82 -11.93 -9.24
C GLU A 28 -6.01 -12.11 -10.53
N LEU A 29 -6.34 -11.34 -11.57
CA LEU A 29 -5.62 -11.35 -12.84
C LEU A 29 -4.13 -11.03 -12.65
N LEU A 30 -3.82 -10.02 -11.84
CA LEU A 30 -2.43 -9.62 -11.61
C LEU A 30 -1.65 -10.62 -10.75
N ASN A 31 -2.30 -11.28 -9.79
CA ASN A 31 -1.67 -12.31 -8.96
C ASN A 31 -1.20 -13.52 -9.78
N GLY A 32 -1.91 -13.86 -10.86
CA GLY A 32 -1.51 -14.94 -11.77
C GLY A 32 -0.37 -14.59 -12.74
N GLY A 33 0.06 -13.32 -12.79
CA GLY A 33 1.06 -12.82 -13.73
C GLY A 33 2.36 -12.33 -13.08
N ALA A 34 3.18 -11.63 -13.86
CA ALA A 34 4.46 -11.07 -13.40
C ALA A 34 4.32 -9.95 -12.34
N ALA A 35 3.10 -9.43 -12.14
CA ALA A 35 2.80 -8.44 -11.11
C ALA A 35 2.53 -9.07 -9.73
N GLY A 36 2.35 -10.39 -9.66
CA GLY A 36 2.05 -11.14 -8.45
C GLY A 36 3.13 -10.95 -7.38
N ASN A 37 2.71 -10.57 -6.18
CA ASN A 37 3.58 -10.44 -5.02
C ASN A 37 2.79 -10.59 -3.72
N PHE A 38 3.50 -10.79 -2.62
CA PHE A 38 2.90 -10.98 -1.29
C PHE A 38 1.90 -9.88 -0.89
N SER A 39 2.20 -8.62 -1.18
CA SER A 39 1.31 -7.50 -0.81
C SER A 39 0.02 -7.54 -1.62
N LEU A 40 0.10 -7.79 -2.92
CA LEU A 40 -1.08 -7.91 -3.78
C LEU A 40 -1.96 -9.09 -3.37
N GLU A 41 -1.36 -10.25 -3.08
CA GLU A 41 -2.06 -11.48 -2.68
C GLU A 41 -2.73 -11.35 -1.30
N ARG A 42 -2.02 -10.80 -0.30
CA ARG A 42 -2.48 -10.80 1.10
C ARG A 42 -3.15 -9.52 1.53
N LEU A 43 -2.69 -8.37 1.05
CA LEU A 43 -3.12 -7.06 1.53
C LEU A 43 -4.12 -6.39 0.59
N GLY A 44 -4.06 -6.67 -0.72
CA GLY A 44 -5.05 -6.21 -1.70
C GLY A 44 -6.50 -6.57 -1.33
N PRO A 45 -6.81 -7.84 -0.98
CA PRO A 45 -8.15 -8.21 -0.53
C PRO A 45 -8.59 -7.52 0.78
N ARG A 46 -7.65 -7.18 1.67
CA ARG A 46 -7.95 -6.43 2.91
C ARG A 46 -8.26 -4.97 2.59
N MET A 47 -7.48 -4.34 1.70
CA MET A 47 -7.75 -2.99 1.19
C MET A 47 -9.16 -2.90 0.56
N LEU A 48 -9.56 -3.89 -0.24
CA LEU A 48 -10.91 -3.98 -0.84
C LEU A 48 -12.03 -4.05 0.20
N LYS A 49 -11.80 -4.78 1.29
CA LYS A 49 -12.75 -4.89 2.41
C LYS A 49 -12.75 -3.67 3.34
N ARG A 50 -11.90 -2.67 3.07
CA ARG A 50 -11.61 -1.56 3.98
C ARG A 50 -11.09 -2.04 5.35
N ASP A 51 -10.43 -3.19 5.37
CA ASP A 51 -9.82 -3.77 6.56
C ASP A 51 -8.38 -3.24 6.71
N PHE A 52 -8.26 -2.23 7.57
CA PHE A 52 -7.00 -1.59 7.91
C PHE A 52 -6.45 -2.04 9.27
N GLU A 53 -7.01 -3.11 9.84
CA GLU A 53 -6.51 -3.62 11.10
C GLU A 53 -5.03 -4.05 10.95
N PRO A 54 -4.18 -3.70 11.91
CA PRO A 54 -2.74 -3.88 11.78
C PRO A 54 -2.37 -5.36 11.91
N GLY A 55 -1.81 -5.92 10.84
CA GLY A 55 -0.88 -7.06 10.95
C GLY A 55 0.54 -6.58 11.27
N PHE A 56 0.88 -5.38 10.81
CA PHE A 56 2.09 -4.64 11.14
C PHE A 56 1.76 -3.14 11.11
N TYR A 57 2.11 -2.42 12.17
CA TYR A 57 1.74 -1.01 12.35
C TYR A 57 2.50 -0.08 11.40
N ALA A 58 1.80 0.91 10.83
CA ALA A 58 2.42 1.93 9.99
C ALA A 58 3.50 2.72 10.73
N GLU A 59 3.32 3.07 12.00
CA GLU A 59 4.32 3.77 12.82
C GLU A 59 5.64 2.98 12.98
N HIS A 60 5.56 1.66 13.13
CA HIS A 60 6.74 0.79 13.19
C HIS A 60 7.42 0.74 11.83
N PHE A 61 6.64 0.69 10.76
CA PHE A 61 7.18 0.70 9.42
C PHE A 61 7.89 2.02 9.07
N ILE A 62 7.36 3.16 9.50
CA ILE A 62 8.01 4.48 9.38
C ILE A 62 9.39 4.45 10.04
N LYS A 63 9.47 3.98 11.29
CA LYS A 63 10.73 3.87 12.02
C LYS A 63 11.75 3.01 11.25
N ASP A 64 11.34 1.83 10.79
CA ASP A 64 12.24 0.90 10.09
C ASP A 64 12.73 1.47 8.76
N LEU A 65 11.86 2.16 8.00
CA LEU A 65 12.25 2.85 6.77
C LEU A 65 13.22 4.01 7.03
N GLY A 66 13.01 4.76 8.12
CA GLY A 66 13.94 5.80 8.57
C GLY A 66 15.34 5.25 8.83
N ILE A 67 15.44 4.15 9.60
CA ILE A 67 16.71 3.46 9.87
C ILE A 67 17.37 3.01 8.56
N ALA A 68 16.61 2.39 7.65
CA ALA A 68 17.15 1.92 6.37
C ALA A 68 17.69 3.07 5.51
N LEU A 69 17.02 4.24 5.51
CA LEU A 69 17.46 5.42 4.78
C LEU A 69 18.71 6.07 5.39
N ASP A 70 18.82 6.07 6.71
CA ASP A 70 19.99 6.59 7.42
C ASP A 70 21.23 5.70 7.17
N GLU A 71 21.07 4.38 7.20
CA GLU A 71 22.15 3.45 6.85
C GLU A 71 22.54 3.55 5.37
N ALA A 72 21.56 3.65 4.46
CA ALA A 72 21.83 3.87 3.04
C ALA A 72 22.65 5.15 2.80
N ARG A 73 22.36 6.24 3.55
CA ARG A 73 23.14 7.47 3.48
C ARG A 73 24.59 7.25 3.90
N LYS A 74 24.85 6.52 4.98
CA LYS A 74 26.22 6.19 5.44
C LYS A 74 26.98 5.35 4.41
N MET A 75 26.28 4.50 3.67
CA MET A 75 26.85 3.66 2.61
C MET A 75 26.98 4.38 1.25
N GLY A 76 26.47 5.61 1.11
CA GLY A 76 26.42 6.30 -0.18
C GLY A 76 25.44 5.69 -1.19
N LEU A 77 24.41 4.99 -0.73
CA LEU A 77 23.38 4.36 -1.57
C LEU A 77 22.18 5.29 -1.78
N SER A 78 21.67 5.31 -3.02
CA SER A 78 20.44 6.03 -3.37
C SER A 78 19.25 5.08 -3.37
N LEU A 79 18.29 5.30 -2.46
CA LEU A 79 17.07 4.49 -2.32
C LEU A 79 15.79 5.34 -2.54
N PRO A 80 15.56 5.87 -3.75
CA PRO A 80 14.45 6.79 -4.02
C PRO A 80 13.07 6.15 -3.78
N GLY A 81 12.89 4.88 -4.14
CA GLY A 81 11.64 4.16 -3.89
C GLY A 81 11.32 3.97 -2.41
N THR A 82 12.34 3.78 -1.57
CA THR A 82 12.19 3.72 -0.10
C THR A 82 11.89 5.10 0.46
N SER A 83 12.59 6.13 -0.03
CA SER A 83 12.38 7.52 0.39
C SER A 83 10.95 7.98 0.12
N ASN A 84 10.43 7.71 -1.09
CA ASN A 84 9.05 8.03 -1.46
C ASN A 84 8.05 7.30 -0.55
N ALA A 85 8.21 5.99 -0.38
CA ALA A 85 7.32 5.21 0.49
C ALA A 85 7.33 5.74 1.95
N HIS A 86 8.50 6.08 2.47
CA HIS A 86 8.64 6.66 3.82
C HIS A 86 7.83 7.97 3.96
N GLN A 87 7.89 8.87 2.97
CA GLN A 87 7.10 10.11 2.96
C GLN A 87 5.59 9.84 2.92
N LEU A 88 5.15 8.86 2.13
CA LEU A 88 3.74 8.48 2.05
C LEU A 88 3.24 7.87 3.38
N TYR A 89 4.05 7.06 4.05
CA TYR A 89 3.71 6.54 5.38
C TYR A 89 3.72 7.63 6.46
N LEU A 90 4.64 8.59 6.41
CA LEU A 90 4.59 9.77 7.27
C LEU A 90 3.29 10.56 7.07
N SER A 91 2.86 10.73 5.80
CA SER A 91 1.56 11.33 5.48
C SER A 91 0.40 10.52 6.07
N LEU A 92 0.43 9.18 5.97
CA LEU A 92 -0.58 8.32 6.60
C LEU A 92 -0.65 8.57 8.11
N ALA A 93 0.48 8.57 8.81
CA ALA A 93 0.53 8.80 10.24
C ALA A 93 0.03 10.20 10.64
N ALA A 94 0.35 11.22 9.85
CA ALA A 94 -0.14 12.59 10.05
C ALA A 94 -1.66 12.73 9.82
N ASN A 95 -2.30 11.74 9.19
CA ASN A 95 -3.74 11.68 8.96
C ASN A 95 -4.38 10.56 9.81
N ASP A 96 -3.94 10.43 11.06
CA ASP A 96 -4.46 9.50 12.08
C ASP A 96 -4.31 7.99 11.75
N GLY A 97 -3.64 7.64 10.65
CA GLY A 97 -3.43 6.25 10.21
C GLY A 97 -2.17 5.59 10.75
N GLY A 98 -1.49 6.20 11.73
CA GLY A 98 -0.22 5.68 12.25
C GLY A 98 -0.34 4.32 12.94
N ARG A 99 -1.51 4.06 13.55
CA ARG A 99 -1.85 2.78 14.22
C ARG A 99 -2.57 1.79 13.31
N ASP A 100 -2.82 2.15 12.06
CA ASP A 100 -3.37 1.21 11.09
C ASP A 100 -2.28 0.25 10.58
N GLY A 101 -2.71 -0.80 9.88
CA GLY A 101 -1.81 -1.67 9.14
C GLY A 101 -1.13 -0.96 7.98
N THR A 102 0.02 -1.49 7.53
CA THR A 102 0.77 -0.94 6.38
C THR A 102 -0.05 -0.82 5.10
N GLN A 103 -1.14 -1.59 4.95
CA GLN A 103 -2.09 -1.50 3.85
C GLN A 103 -2.98 -0.25 3.88
N ALA A 104 -2.99 0.51 4.97
CA ALA A 104 -3.72 1.78 5.04
C ALA A 104 -3.08 2.91 4.22
N ILE A 105 -1.91 2.69 3.60
CA ILE A 105 -1.34 3.61 2.60
C ILE A 105 -2.29 3.89 1.43
N LEU A 106 -3.30 3.03 1.21
CA LEU A 106 -4.42 3.31 0.30
C LEU A 106 -5.13 4.63 0.61
N LYS A 107 -5.38 4.91 1.89
CA LYS A 107 -6.05 6.15 2.34
C LYS A 107 -5.30 7.41 1.89
N VAL A 108 -3.98 7.35 1.82
CA VAL A 108 -3.14 8.47 1.35
C VAL A 108 -3.38 8.71 -0.14
N HIS A 109 -3.34 7.68 -0.96
CA HIS A 109 -3.56 7.82 -2.41
C HIS A 109 -5.01 8.18 -2.74
N GLU A 110 -5.98 7.65 -1.99
CA GLU A 110 -7.39 8.07 -2.02
C GLU A 110 -7.52 9.58 -1.79
N LYS A 111 -6.91 10.08 -0.71
CA LYS A 111 -6.90 11.52 -0.37
C LYS A 111 -6.21 12.38 -1.42
N LEU A 112 -5.05 11.95 -1.94
CA LEU A 112 -4.32 12.67 -2.98
C LEU A 112 -5.10 12.78 -4.30
N ASN A 113 -5.99 11.83 -4.59
CA ASN A 113 -6.76 11.78 -5.84
C ASN A 113 -8.24 12.16 -5.66
N ASN A 114 -8.63 12.63 -4.47
CA ASN A 114 -10.00 12.96 -4.10
C ASN A 114 -10.99 11.86 -4.53
N VAL A 115 -10.68 10.62 -4.14
CA VAL A 115 -11.44 9.43 -4.48
C VAL A 115 -11.46 8.48 -3.29
N GLU A 116 -12.56 7.76 -3.11
CA GLU A 116 -12.68 6.72 -2.09
C GLU A 116 -13.13 5.44 -2.78
N LEU A 117 -12.38 4.36 -2.59
CA LEU A 117 -12.73 3.08 -3.17
C LEU A 117 -13.89 2.45 -2.38
N PRO A 118 -14.94 1.97 -3.06
CA PRO A 118 -16.06 1.33 -2.38
C PRO A 118 -15.61 0.02 -1.71
N ALA A 119 -16.18 -0.29 -0.56
CA ALA A 119 -15.98 -1.59 0.07
C ALA A 119 -16.55 -2.69 -0.82
N GLN A 120 -15.72 -3.63 -1.25
CA GLN A 120 -16.14 -4.77 -2.06
C GLN A 120 -16.16 -6.04 -1.22
N LYS A 121 -17.27 -6.80 -1.29
CA LYS A 121 -17.33 -8.16 -0.74
C LYS A 121 -16.49 -9.05 -1.63
N THR A 122 -15.31 -9.47 -1.19
CA THR A 122 -14.62 -10.59 -1.85
C THR A 122 -15.37 -11.86 -1.46
N ASP A 123 -15.95 -12.57 -2.42
CA ASP A 123 -16.57 -13.86 -2.13
C ASP A 123 -15.47 -14.84 -1.64
N PRO A 124 -15.70 -15.68 -0.61
CA PRO A 124 -14.66 -16.56 -0.05
C PRO A 124 -14.20 -17.69 -0.99
N LYS A 125 -14.66 -17.70 -2.24
CA LYS A 125 -14.45 -18.77 -3.21
C LYS A 125 -14.14 -18.18 -4.59
N ALA A 126 -12.92 -17.71 -4.76
CA ALA A 126 -12.22 -17.65 -6.04
C ALA A 126 -10.86 -18.31 -5.84
#